data_AF-A0AAD1WSS3-F1
#
_entry.id   AF-A0AAD1WSS3-F1
#
_cell.length_a   1.000
_cell.length_b   1.000
_cell.length_c   1.000
_cell.angle_alpha   90.00
_cell.angle_beta   90.00
_cell.angle_gamma   90.00
#
_symmetry.space_group_name_H-M   'P 1'
#
loop_
_entity.id
_entity.type
_entity.pdbx_description
1 polymer ?
#
loop_
_entity_poly.entity_id
_entity_poly.type
_entity_poly.pdbx_seq_one_letter_code
_entity_poly.pdbx_strand_id
1 'polypeptide(L)'
;MPPGAHCSDIEENLLILTVATEDSDGLKRFQRSAQCFNYKVKVLGLNEEWRGEGQKVRLLKSDLDQYADREDLILYTDSYDTIFASGPAELIKKFKQAKSKVVFSAESVVYPDRRLETKYPSVQEGKRFLGSGAFIGTANYLHKLLADWDDADDASSQLFFSNLFLDPVKREKINITLDHRCRIFQNLHGSVGDVVLKFENGRVRARNLAYNTLPVLIHGNKATKLQLNYLGNYIPRSWTFETGCTVCDEGLRSLQGIKNEEYFPLVVIGVFIEQPTPFVSEFFKRLNNLQYPKKRIQVYIANHENHHEKHVAAFVGDHGAEYNAVKFIGPEEATSLADARNNGIDMCRQNLECEYYFSIDVQVVLNNSTVLRTLIEQNKSIIGPVIGRVDTLWSNFWGALNSDGYYARSEDYIDIVLRQRM
;
A
#
# COMPACT_ATOMS: atom_id res chain seq x y z
N MET A 1 -24.27 -14.39 38.16
CA MET A 1 -23.19 -14.64 37.17
C MET A 1 -23.54 -15.91 36.43
N PRO A 2 -23.82 -15.88 35.12
CA PRO A 2 -23.83 -17.10 34.34
C PRO A 2 -22.36 -17.44 33.96
N PRO A 3 -21.93 -18.69 34.17
CA PRO A 3 -20.63 -19.19 33.75
C PRO A 3 -20.68 -19.74 32.33
N GLY A 4 -19.61 -19.52 31.56
CA GLY A 4 -19.32 -20.28 30.34
C GLY A 4 -19.72 -19.63 29.02
N ALA A 5 -19.00 -18.59 28.60
CA ALA A 5 -18.81 -18.33 27.17
C ALA A 5 -17.46 -18.97 26.79
N HIS A 6 -17.47 -20.01 25.96
CA HIS A 6 -16.25 -20.60 25.43
C HIS A 6 -15.50 -19.57 24.58
N CYS A 7 -14.16 -19.64 24.47
CA CYS A 7 -13.40 -18.71 23.63
C CYS A 7 -13.86 -18.72 22.16
N SER A 8 -14.48 -19.81 21.69
CA SER A 8 -15.09 -19.95 20.36
C SER A 8 -16.23 -18.95 20.13
N ASP A 9 -17.12 -18.77 21.11
CA ASP A 9 -18.38 -18.04 20.92
C ASP A 9 -18.17 -16.52 20.84
N ILE A 10 -17.04 -16.03 21.38
CA ILE A 10 -16.68 -14.61 21.38
C ILE A 10 -15.92 -14.23 20.10
N GLU A 11 -15.19 -15.17 19.48
CA GLU A 11 -14.58 -14.96 18.16
C GLU A 11 -15.64 -14.85 17.07
N GLU A 12 -16.77 -15.58 17.20
CA GLU A 12 -17.87 -15.50 16.24
C GLU A 12 -18.58 -14.14 16.22
N ASN A 13 -18.51 -13.39 17.32
CA ASN A 13 -19.17 -12.10 17.55
C ASN A 13 -18.24 -10.88 17.36
N LEU A 14 -17.07 -11.05 16.74
CA LEU A 14 -16.22 -9.93 16.34
C LEU A 14 -16.51 -9.49 14.90
N LEU A 15 -16.84 -8.22 14.71
CA LEU A 15 -17.00 -7.58 13.40
C LEU A 15 -15.95 -6.48 13.20
N ILE A 16 -15.31 -6.46 12.03
CA ILE A 16 -14.44 -5.36 11.62
C ILE A 16 -15.23 -4.43 10.72
N LEU A 17 -15.35 -3.17 11.12
CA LEU A 17 -15.91 -2.11 10.30
C LEU A 17 -14.78 -1.24 9.74
N THR A 18 -14.87 -0.91 8.46
CA THR A 18 -13.98 0.06 7.82
C THR A 18 -14.75 0.89 6.81
N VAL A 19 -14.20 2.04 6.45
CA VAL A 19 -14.73 2.91 5.41
C VAL A 19 -13.75 2.90 4.24
N ALA A 20 -14.27 2.71 3.04
CA ALA A 20 -13.55 2.87 1.79
C ALA A 20 -14.54 3.24 0.69
N THR A 21 -14.19 4.23 -0.12
CA THR A 21 -15.00 4.70 -1.25
C THR A 21 -14.60 4.05 -2.57
N GLU A 22 -13.38 3.50 -2.64
CA GLU A 22 -12.79 2.93 -3.85
C GLU A 22 -12.08 1.61 -3.55
N ASP A 23 -12.05 0.72 -4.55
CA ASP A 23 -11.30 -0.55 -4.50
C ASP A 23 -9.80 -0.35 -4.81
N SER A 24 -9.12 0.36 -3.91
CA SER A 24 -7.70 0.68 -4.03
C SER A 24 -6.78 -0.49 -3.63
N ASP A 25 -5.51 -0.43 -4.06
CA ASP A 25 -4.49 -1.40 -3.62
C ASP A 25 -4.27 -1.39 -2.09
N GLY A 26 -4.50 -0.23 -1.46
CA GLY A 26 -4.50 -0.10 0.00
C GLY A 26 -5.61 -0.92 0.65
N LEU A 27 -6.84 -0.84 0.13
CA LEU A 27 -7.97 -1.63 0.60
C LEU A 27 -7.74 -3.14 0.37
N LYS A 28 -7.24 -3.52 -0.81
CA LYS A 28 -6.91 -4.92 -1.13
C LYS A 28 -5.86 -5.49 -0.18
N ARG A 29 -4.82 -4.72 0.13
CA ARG A 29 -3.80 -5.10 1.12
C ARG A 29 -4.40 -5.27 2.52
N PHE A 30 -5.26 -4.35 2.95
CA PHE A 30 -5.97 -4.45 4.23
C PHE A 30 -6.82 -5.73 4.29
N GLN A 31 -7.68 -5.95 3.28
CA GLN A 31 -8.55 -7.13 3.19
C GLN A 31 -7.75 -8.42 3.18
N ARG A 32 -6.65 -8.50 2.41
CA ARG A 32 -5.77 -9.67 2.39
C ARG A 32 -5.17 -9.95 3.78
N SER A 33 -4.69 -8.93 4.48
CA SER A 33 -4.16 -9.10 5.84
C SER A 33 -5.23 -9.57 6.82
N ALA A 34 -6.48 -9.10 6.65
CA ALA A 34 -7.62 -9.50 7.47
C ALA A 34 -8.03 -10.97 7.20
N GLN A 35 -8.09 -11.35 5.92
CA GLN A 35 -8.40 -12.72 5.46
C GLN A 35 -7.37 -13.73 5.95
N CYS A 36 -6.08 -13.36 6.02
CA CYS A 36 -5.03 -14.21 6.58
C CYS A 36 -5.33 -14.70 8.01
N PHE A 37 -6.16 -13.97 8.76
CA PHE A 37 -6.58 -14.31 10.12
C PHE A 37 -8.07 -14.60 10.25
N ASN A 38 -8.79 -14.78 9.14
CA ASN A 38 -10.23 -15.04 9.10
C ASN A 38 -11.09 -13.96 9.78
N TYR A 39 -10.68 -12.68 9.72
CA TYR A 39 -11.54 -11.59 10.19
C TYR A 39 -12.76 -11.40 9.28
N LYS A 40 -13.93 -11.16 9.89
CA LYS A 40 -15.14 -10.73 9.18
C LYS A 40 -15.09 -9.22 8.99
N VAL A 41 -14.87 -8.76 7.76
CA VAL A 41 -14.77 -7.33 7.42
C VAL A 41 -16.02 -6.88 6.69
N LYS A 42 -16.60 -5.75 7.14
CA LYS A 42 -17.65 -5.02 6.42
C LYS A 42 -17.11 -3.65 6.03
N VAL A 43 -17.13 -3.38 4.73
CA VAL A 43 -16.70 -2.11 4.13
C VAL A 43 -17.92 -1.23 3.94
N LEU A 44 -17.86 0.00 4.45
CA LEU A 44 -18.91 1.01 4.35
C LEU A 44 -18.51 2.09 3.32
N GLY A 45 -19.48 2.58 2.57
CA GLY A 45 -19.31 3.70 1.64
C GLY A 45 -18.68 3.35 0.29
N LEU A 46 -18.57 2.06 -0.07
CA LEU A 46 -17.96 1.66 -1.34
C LEU A 46 -18.75 2.22 -2.53
N ASN A 47 -18.05 2.86 -3.47
CA ASN A 47 -18.59 3.59 -4.61
C ASN A 47 -19.36 4.89 -4.26
N GLU A 48 -19.32 5.35 -3.01
CA GLU A 48 -19.75 6.71 -2.66
C GLU A 48 -18.65 7.72 -2.99
N GLU A 49 -19.03 8.95 -3.32
CA GLU A 49 -18.09 10.07 -3.41
C GLU A 49 -17.49 10.37 -2.03
N TRP A 50 -16.17 10.55 -1.95
CA TRP A 50 -15.48 10.91 -0.71
C TRP A 50 -15.68 12.40 -0.38
N ARG A 51 -16.30 12.69 0.75
CA ARG A 51 -16.63 14.05 1.21
C ARG A 51 -15.81 14.52 2.42
N GLY A 52 -15.13 13.62 3.11
CA GLY A 52 -14.22 13.96 4.20
C GLY A 52 -14.30 13.02 5.40
N GLU A 53 -13.53 13.33 6.44
CA GLU A 53 -13.41 12.44 7.61
C GLU A 53 -14.73 12.22 8.36
N GLY A 54 -15.60 13.24 8.40
CA GLY A 54 -16.90 13.17 9.05
C GLY A 54 -17.84 12.17 8.38
N GLN A 55 -17.69 11.94 7.07
CA GLN A 55 -18.40 10.90 6.33
C GLN A 55 -18.20 9.52 6.97
N LYS A 56 -16.99 9.25 7.48
CA LYS A 56 -16.70 7.97 8.18
C LYS A 56 -17.58 7.83 9.41
N VAL A 57 -17.68 8.89 10.21
CA VAL A 57 -18.45 8.90 11.46
C VAL A 57 -19.95 8.75 11.17
N ARG A 58 -20.46 9.47 10.17
CA ARG A 58 -21.85 9.33 9.69
C ARG A 58 -22.18 7.90 9.25
N LEU A 59 -21.33 7.31 8.41
CA LEU A 59 -21.51 5.94 7.92
C LEU A 59 -21.47 4.92 9.07
N LEU A 60 -20.53 5.07 10.01
CA LEU A 60 -20.47 4.21 11.18
C LEU A 60 -21.68 4.36 12.10
N LYS A 61 -22.13 5.60 12.34
CA LYS A 61 -23.33 5.87 13.15
C LYS A 61 -24.55 5.15 12.59
N SER A 62 -24.80 5.34 11.29
CA SER A 62 -25.89 4.68 10.56
C SER A 62 -25.80 3.16 10.65
N ASP A 63 -24.59 2.59 10.46
CA ASP A 63 -24.44 1.14 10.50
C ASP A 63 -24.57 0.55 11.91
N LEU A 64 -24.21 1.33 12.94
CA LEU A 64 -24.26 0.88 14.34
C LEU A 64 -25.67 0.83 14.93
N ASP A 65 -26.67 1.48 14.31
CA ASP A 65 -28.06 1.45 14.78
C ASP A 65 -28.62 0.02 14.87
N GLN A 66 -28.24 -0.86 13.93
CA GLN A 66 -28.66 -2.28 13.96
C GLN A 66 -28.03 -3.11 15.09
N TYR A 67 -27.02 -2.55 15.80
CA TYR A 67 -26.31 -3.19 16.89
C TYR A 67 -26.49 -2.46 18.24
N ALA A 68 -27.40 -1.48 18.33
CA ALA A 68 -27.54 -0.60 19.48
C ALA A 68 -27.73 -1.33 20.82
N ASP A 69 -28.48 -2.44 20.83
CA ASP A 69 -28.75 -3.25 22.02
C ASP A 69 -27.89 -4.53 22.10
N ARG A 70 -26.92 -4.69 21.21
CA ARG A 70 -26.08 -5.89 21.15
C ARG A 70 -24.75 -5.70 21.90
N GLU A 71 -24.21 -6.81 22.38
CA GLU A 71 -22.90 -6.87 23.04
C GLU A 71 -21.78 -7.39 22.13
N ASP A 72 -22.00 -7.43 20.81
CA ASP A 72 -20.95 -7.81 19.86
C ASP A 72 -19.74 -6.91 20.00
N LEU A 73 -18.57 -7.47 19.68
CA LEU A 73 -17.33 -6.71 19.65
C LEU A 73 -17.14 -6.13 18.26
N ILE A 74 -16.93 -4.83 18.18
CA ILE A 74 -16.71 -4.14 16.90
C ILE A 74 -15.36 -3.43 16.96
N LEU A 75 -14.50 -3.72 15.99
CA LEU A 75 -13.28 -2.96 15.72
C LEU A 75 -13.52 -2.09 14.49
N TYR A 76 -13.50 -0.78 14.69
CA TYR A 76 -13.38 0.17 13.60
C TYR A 76 -11.90 0.42 13.27
N THR A 77 -11.60 0.50 11.98
CA THR A 77 -10.29 0.97 11.50
C THR A 77 -10.37 1.61 10.12
N ASP A 78 -9.48 2.56 9.83
CA ASP A 78 -9.14 2.97 8.46
C ASP A 78 -8.59 1.77 7.68
N SER A 79 -8.76 1.76 6.35
CA SER A 79 -8.40 0.63 5.47
C SER A 79 -7.19 0.90 4.58
N TYR A 80 -7.14 2.04 3.88
CA TYR A 80 -6.13 2.30 2.84
C TYR A 80 -4.69 2.20 3.35
N ASP A 81 -4.46 2.56 4.61
CA ASP A 81 -3.17 2.55 5.27
C ASP A 81 -3.17 1.74 6.57
N THR A 82 -3.84 0.60 6.56
CA THR A 82 -3.84 -0.31 7.71
C THR A 82 -3.56 -1.74 7.30
N ILE A 83 -2.84 -2.48 8.14
CA ILE A 83 -2.65 -3.93 8.00
C ILE A 83 -2.81 -4.66 9.35
N PHE A 84 -3.37 -5.86 9.31
CA PHE A 84 -3.41 -6.77 10.45
C PHE A 84 -2.11 -7.56 10.58
N ALA A 85 -1.59 -7.67 11.80
CA ALA A 85 -0.41 -8.42 12.18
C ALA A 85 -0.70 -9.59 13.14
N SER A 86 -1.95 -9.75 13.61
CA SER A 86 -2.40 -10.91 14.39
C SER A 86 -3.91 -11.11 14.32
N GLY A 87 -4.38 -12.28 14.76
CA GLY A 87 -5.77 -12.72 14.65
C GLY A 87 -6.69 -12.38 15.83
N PRO A 88 -7.99 -12.71 15.69
CA PRO A 88 -9.06 -12.34 16.62
C PRO A 88 -8.80 -12.70 18.08
N ALA A 89 -8.29 -13.90 18.35
CA ALA A 89 -8.00 -14.38 19.71
C ALA A 89 -7.11 -13.41 20.51
N GLU A 90 -6.05 -12.91 19.89
CA GLU A 90 -5.10 -11.99 20.52
C GLU A 90 -5.71 -10.60 20.69
N LEU A 91 -6.48 -10.13 19.70
CA LEU A 91 -7.21 -8.86 19.77
C LEU A 91 -8.19 -8.85 20.94
N ILE A 92 -9.06 -9.85 21.03
CA ILE A 92 -10.09 -10.00 22.07
C ILE A 92 -9.42 -10.09 23.45
N LYS A 93 -8.35 -10.90 23.57
CA LYS A 93 -7.60 -11.02 24.81
C LYS A 93 -7.05 -9.67 25.28
N LYS A 94 -6.44 -8.89 24.38
CA LYS A 94 -5.88 -7.57 24.72
C LYS A 94 -6.95 -6.53 25.03
N PHE A 95 -8.06 -6.54 24.30
CA PHE A 95 -9.21 -5.70 24.60
C PHE A 95 -9.75 -5.96 26.02
N LYS A 96 -9.97 -7.23 26.38
CA LYS A 96 -10.40 -7.61 27.73
C LYS A 96 -9.40 -7.17 28.81
N GLN A 97 -8.10 -7.25 28.53
CA GLN A 97 -7.05 -6.78 29.44
C GLN A 97 -7.05 -5.27 29.65
N ALA A 98 -7.56 -4.49 28.70
CA ALA A 98 -7.69 -3.04 28.85
C ALA A 98 -8.76 -2.64 29.89
N LYS A 99 -9.68 -3.56 30.24
CA LYS A 99 -10.74 -3.36 31.25
C LYS A 99 -11.63 -2.15 30.97
N SER A 100 -11.82 -1.81 29.71
CA SER A 100 -12.68 -0.73 29.24
C SER A 100 -13.72 -1.24 28.25
N LYS A 101 -14.74 -0.42 27.97
CA LYS A 101 -15.80 -0.74 27.02
C LYS A 101 -15.47 -0.26 25.61
N VAL A 102 -14.66 0.80 25.52
CA VAL A 102 -14.09 1.32 24.27
C VAL A 102 -12.59 1.60 24.47
N VAL A 103 -11.77 1.13 23.54
CA VAL A 103 -10.32 1.35 23.52
C VAL A 103 -9.97 2.00 22.18
N PHE A 104 -9.51 3.24 22.22
CA PHE A 104 -8.96 3.93 21.05
C PHE A 104 -7.48 3.63 20.87
N SER A 105 -7.00 3.74 19.64
CA SER A 105 -5.58 3.89 19.38
C SER A 105 -5.01 5.14 20.07
N ALA A 106 -3.72 5.12 20.39
CA ALA A 106 -3.03 6.25 20.99
C ALA A 106 -1.92 6.77 20.06
N GLU A 107 -1.70 8.08 20.06
CA GLU A 107 -0.71 8.79 19.24
C GLU A 107 0.28 9.60 20.08
N SER A 108 1.48 9.80 19.50
CA SER A 108 2.56 10.62 20.09
C SER A 108 2.28 12.11 20.00
N VAL A 109 1.50 12.56 19.02
CA VAL A 109 1.33 13.97 18.67
C VAL A 109 -0.15 14.32 18.73
N VAL A 110 -0.48 15.41 19.43
CA VAL A 110 -1.85 15.94 19.45
C VAL A 110 -2.22 16.50 18.07
N TYR A 111 -3.40 16.16 17.59
CA TYR A 111 -3.95 16.61 16.31
C TYR A 111 -5.49 16.61 16.37
N PRO A 112 -6.19 17.51 15.64
CA PRO A 112 -5.65 18.64 14.87
C PRO A 112 -5.29 19.86 15.70
N ASP A 113 -5.85 20.00 16.90
CA ASP A 113 -5.69 21.21 17.71
C ASP A 113 -4.69 21.02 18.87
N ARG A 114 -3.52 21.66 18.74
CA ARG A 114 -2.47 21.64 19.77
C ARG A 114 -2.91 22.18 21.13
N ARG A 115 -3.93 23.05 21.19
CA ARG A 115 -4.44 23.61 22.44
C ARG A 115 -5.09 22.55 23.34
N LEU A 116 -5.43 21.38 22.79
CA LEU A 116 -6.00 20.28 23.56
C LEU A 116 -4.97 19.53 24.40
N GLU A 117 -3.67 19.69 24.13
CA GLU A 117 -2.60 18.95 24.81
C GLU A 117 -2.66 19.04 26.34
N THR A 118 -2.96 20.23 26.87
CA THR A 118 -3.04 20.48 28.32
C THR A 118 -4.29 19.87 28.95
N LYS A 119 -5.32 19.56 28.15
CA LYS A 119 -6.59 18.97 28.63
C LYS A 119 -6.52 17.45 28.74
N TYR A 120 -5.63 16.80 27.98
CA TYR A 120 -5.46 15.35 28.07
C TYR A 120 -4.98 14.95 29.48
N PRO A 121 -5.45 13.83 30.04
CA PRO A 121 -4.86 13.29 31.27
C PRO A 121 -3.36 13.05 31.11
N SER A 122 -2.58 13.27 32.17
CA SER A 122 -1.17 12.88 32.19
C SER A 122 -1.08 11.36 32.21
N VAL A 123 -0.14 10.82 31.42
CA VAL A 123 0.17 9.39 31.38
C VAL A 123 1.59 9.18 31.89
N GLN A 124 1.80 8.21 32.79
CA GLN A 124 3.14 7.92 33.32
C GLN A 124 4.05 7.33 32.24
N GLU A 125 3.48 6.51 31.36
CA GLU A 125 4.20 5.83 30.29
C GLU A 125 3.25 5.61 29.12
N GLY A 126 3.75 5.80 27.90
CA GLY A 126 2.99 5.55 26.68
C GLY A 126 2.59 6.82 25.93
N LYS A 127 1.94 6.58 24.80
CA LYS A 127 1.37 7.59 23.91
C LYS A 127 0.15 8.23 24.58
N ARG A 128 0.03 9.56 24.60
CA ARG A 128 -0.94 10.30 25.43
C ARG A 128 -2.24 10.66 24.71
N PHE A 129 -2.19 10.86 23.40
CA PHE A 129 -3.27 11.49 22.66
C PHE A 129 -4.13 10.44 21.94
N LEU A 130 -5.42 10.72 21.75
CA LEU A 130 -6.32 9.82 21.02
C LEU A 130 -5.92 9.76 19.54
N GLY A 131 -6.06 8.59 18.90
CA GLY A 131 -6.05 8.46 17.45
C GLY A 131 -7.37 7.86 16.95
N SER A 132 -8.07 8.54 16.05
CA SER A 132 -9.38 8.14 15.54
C SER A 132 -9.34 7.05 14.47
N GLY A 133 -8.17 6.81 13.88
CA GLY A 133 -8.02 5.85 12.78
C GLY A 133 -8.27 4.39 13.17
N ALA A 134 -8.28 4.04 14.46
CA ALA A 134 -8.73 2.74 14.92
C ALA A 134 -9.22 2.77 16.37
N PHE A 135 -10.30 2.05 16.64
CA PHE A 135 -10.83 1.81 17.99
C PHE A 135 -11.68 0.55 18.06
N ILE A 136 -11.68 -0.11 19.20
CA ILE A 136 -12.46 -1.32 19.44
C ILE A 136 -13.38 -1.14 20.65
N GLY A 137 -14.61 -1.64 20.59
CA GLY A 137 -15.53 -1.60 21.70
C GLY A 137 -16.74 -2.49 21.52
N THR A 138 -17.51 -2.65 22.59
CA THR A 138 -18.81 -3.34 22.53
C THR A 138 -19.84 -2.48 21.81
N ALA A 139 -20.64 -3.08 20.94
CA ALA A 139 -21.49 -2.37 19.98
C ALA A 139 -22.43 -1.33 20.63
N ASN A 140 -23.12 -1.69 21.71
CA ASN A 140 -23.96 -0.76 22.49
C ASN A 140 -23.21 0.46 23.07
N TYR A 141 -21.91 0.36 23.36
CA TYR A 141 -21.09 1.50 23.80
C TYR A 141 -20.57 2.32 22.63
N LEU A 142 -20.28 1.69 21.48
CA LEU A 142 -19.94 2.42 20.24
C LEU A 142 -21.14 3.18 19.69
N HIS A 143 -22.36 2.64 19.81
CA HIS A 143 -23.58 3.36 19.46
C HIS A 143 -23.74 4.63 20.29
N LYS A 144 -23.57 4.52 21.62
CA LYS A 144 -23.56 5.68 22.54
C LYS A 144 -22.45 6.68 22.23
N LEU A 145 -21.29 6.21 21.80
CA LEU A 145 -20.14 7.04 21.41
C LEU A 145 -20.46 7.94 20.21
N LEU A 146 -21.26 7.45 19.25
CA LEU A 146 -21.60 8.19 18.02
C LEU A 146 -22.96 8.89 18.07
N ALA A 147 -23.72 8.75 19.16
CA ALA A 147 -25.08 9.27 19.29
C ALA A 147 -25.17 10.78 19.01
N ASP A 148 -24.20 11.54 19.53
CA ASP A 148 -24.15 13.01 19.44
C ASP A 148 -23.52 13.53 18.14
N TRP A 149 -23.12 12.67 17.19
CA TRP A 149 -22.59 13.14 15.92
C TRP A 149 -23.70 13.78 15.06
N ASP A 150 -23.59 15.09 14.82
CA ASP A 150 -24.43 15.89 13.94
C ASP A 150 -23.62 16.79 12.99
N ASP A 151 -22.30 16.67 13.02
CA ASP A 151 -21.34 17.41 12.19
C ASP A 151 -21.41 17.01 10.69
N ALA A 152 -20.87 17.88 9.84
CA ALA A 152 -20.82 17.69 8.38
C ALA A 152 -19.81 16.61 7.95
N ASP A 153 -19.97 16.09 6.73
CA ASP A 153 -19.11 15.02 6.17
C ASP A 153 -17.63 15.45 6.05
N ASP A 154 -17.33 16.74 5.98
CA ASP A 154 -15.97 17.31 5.90
C ASP A 154 -15.35 17.63 7.28
N ALA A 155 -16.12 17.52 8.36
CA ALA A 155 -15.65 17.77 9.71
C ALA A 155 -14.59 16.74 10.16
N SER A 156 -13.71 17.12 11.08
CA SER A 156 -12.64 16.24 11.56
C SER A 156 -13.16 15.18 12.53
N SER A 157 -13.09 13.92 12.11
CA SER A 157 -13.37 12.76 12.97
C SER A 157 -12.47 12.76 14.21
N GLN A 158 -11.20 13.08 14.03
CA GLN A 158 -10.21 13.14 15.11
C GLN A 158 -10.57 14.18 16.16
N LEU A 159 -11.03 15.37 15.75
CA LEU A 159 -11.42 16.43 16.67
C LEU A 159 -12.68 16.05 17.47
N PHE A 160 -13.67 15.47 16.81
CA PHE A 160 -14.89 14.98 17.46
C PHE A 160 -14.57 13.96 18.57
N PHE A 161 -13.82 12.90 18.25
CA PHE A 161 -13.47 11.89 19.25
C PHE A 161 -12.55 12.44 20.35
N SER A 162 -11.64 13.36 20.02
CA SER A 162 -10.79 14.03 21.00
C SER A 162 -11.63 14.83 22.01
N ASN A 163 -12.56 15.65 21.53
CA ASN A 163 -13.43 16.44 22.41
C ASN A 163 -14.31 15.54 23.29
N LEU A 164 -14.84 14.44 22.74
CA LEU A 164 -15.61 13.47 23.50
C LEU A 164 -14.77 12.79 24.60
N PHE A 165 -13.53 12.39 24.31
CA PHE A 165 -12.63 11.80 25.30
C PHE A 165 -12.19 12.79 26.39
N LEU A 166 -12.09 14.08 26.04
CA LEU A 166 -11.69 15.14 26.96
C LEU A 166 -12.83 15.60 27.89
N ASP A 167 -14.08 15.31 27.53
CA ASP A 167 -15.21 15.47 28.44
C ASP A 167 -15.19 14.33 29.49
N PRO A 168 -14.93 14.63 30.78
CA PRO A 168 -14.80 13.59 31.81
C PRO A 168 -16.11 12.83 32.04
N VAL A 169 -17.25 13.49 31.92
CA VAL A 169 -18.58 12.88 32.14
C VAL A 169 -18.87 11.90 31.02
N LYS A 170 -18.65 12.30 29.75
CA LYS A 170 -18.83 11.40 28.60
C LYS A 170 -17.83 10.25 28.63
N ARG A 171 -16.56 10.53 28.92
CA ARG A 171 -15.49 9.50 29.01
C ARG A 171 -15.81 8.45 30.06
N GLU A 172 -16.25 8.85 31.25
CA GLU A 172 -16.63 7.92 32.32
C GLU A 172 -17.89 7.13 31.96
N LYS A 173 -18.93 7.80 31.46
CA LYS A 173 -20.20 7.18 31.07
C LYS A 173 -20.03 6.10 29.99
N ILE A 174 -19.18 6.35 28.98
CA ILE A 174 -18.90 5.41 27.89
C ILE A 174 -17.78 4.42 28.26
N ASN A 175 -16.99 4.70 29.31
CA ASN A 175 -15.82 3.94 29.73
C ASN A 175 -14.79 3.78 28.58
N ILE A 176 -14.23 4.94 28.20
CA ILE A 176 -13.23 5.06 27.12
C ILE A 176 -11.82 5.09 27.71
N THR A 177 -10.92 4.31 27.13
CA THR A 177 -9.48 4.38 27.38
C THR A 177 -8.69 4.46 26.07
N LEU A 178 -7.39 4.72 26.15
CA LEU A 178 -6.46 4.72 25.02
C LEU A 178 -5.45 3.57 25.18
N ASP A 179 -5.03 2.98 24.06
CA ASP A 179 -3.98 1.96 24.02
C ASP A 179 -2.57 2.59 24.12
N HIS A 180 -2.26 3.15 25.28
CA HIS A 180 -1.06 3.95 25.52
C HIS A 180 0.27 3.24 25.15
N ARG A 181 0.34 1.92 25.29
CA ARG A 181 1.56 1.12 25.06
C ARG A 181 1.54 0.32 23.76
N CYS A 182 0.67 0.70 22.82
CA CYS A 182 0.55 0.08 21.50
C CYS A 182 0.38 -1.45 21.56
N ARG A 183 -0.43 -1.95 22.50
CA ARG A 183 -0.66 -3.40 22.65
C ARG A 183 -1.52 -3.92 21.52
N ILE A 184 -2.54 -3.17 21.12
CA ILE A 184 -3.47 -3.48 20.04
C ILE A 184 -3.09 -2.69 18.79
N PHE A 185 -2.91 -1.37 18.93
CA PHE A 185 -2.80 -0.43 17.81
C PHE A 185 -1.41 0.20 17.74
N GLN A 186 -0.79 0.18 16.56
CA GLN A 186 0.45 0.88 16.27
C GLN A 186 0.26 1.93 15.19
N ASN A 187 0.07 3.18 15.62
CA ASN A 187 0.14 4.34 14.73
C ASN A 187 1.62 4.67 14.46
N LEU A 188 2.03 4.72 13.19
CA LEU A 188 3.44 4.90 12.81
C LEU A 188 3.91 6.36 12.93
N HIS A 189 3.02 7.35 12.79
CA HIS A 189 3.40 8.75 12.89
C HIS A 189 3.96 9.09 14.27
N GLY A 190 5.19 9.61 14.30
CA GLY A 190 5.91 9.91 15.55
C GLY A 190 6.41 8.67 16.31
N SER A 191 6.42 7.49 15.68
CA SER A 191 6.90 6.25 16.29
C SER A 191 7.64 5.31 15.33
N VAL A 192 7.94 5.74 14.09
CA VAL A 192 8.66 4.91 13.09
C VAL A 192 9.93 4.29 13.67
N GLY A 193 10.73 5.07 14.40
CA GLY A 193 11.97 4.58 15.02
C GLY A 193 11.77 3.55 16.14
N ASP A 194 10.55 3.42 16.67
CA ASP A 194 10.23 2.43 17.71
C ASP A 194 9.82 1.07 17.12
N VAL A 195 9.63 0.96 15.80
CA VAL A 195 8.98 -0.20 15.15
C VAL A 195 9.95 -0.96 14.27
N VAL A 196 10.08 -2.26 14.52
CA VAL A 196 10.90 -3.17 13.70
C VAL A 196 10.11 -4.39 13.25
N LEU A 197 10.54 -5.00 12.14
CA LEU A 197 10.05 -6.31 11.73
C LEU A 197 10.54 -7.39 12.71
N LYS A 198 9.61 -8.24 13.14
CA LYS A 198 9.89 -9.44 13.91
C LYS A 198 9.46 -10.65 13.08
N PHE A 199 10.45 -11.38 12.57
CA PHE A 199 10.24 -12.65 11.91
C PHE A 199 9.93 -13.74 12.95
N GLU A 200 8.86 -14.49 12.71
CA GLU A 200 8.44 -15.66 13.47
C GLU A 200 8.27 -16.82 12.48
N ASN A 201 8.18 -18.06 12.97
CA ASN A 201 7.98 -19.21 12.09
C ASN A 201 6.64 -19.08 11.33
N GLY A 202 6.69 -18.91 10.01
CA GLY A 202 5.53 -18.81 9.13
C GLY A 202 4.72 -17.51 9.23
N ARG A 203 5.26 -16.44 9.83
CA ARG A 203 4.68 -15.08 9.78
C ARG A 203 5.68 -13.99 10.20
N VAL A 204 5.40 -12.76 9.81
CA VAL A 204 6.12 -11.56 10.24
C VAL A 204 5.18 -10.63 11.00
N ARG A 205 5.68 -9.97 12.04
CA ARG A 205 4.94 -9.00 12.84
C ARG A 205 5.72 -7.70 13.00
N ALA A 206 5.03 -6.63 13.39
CA ALA A 206 5.69 -5.45 13.96
C ALA A 206 5.96 -5.68 15.44
N ARG A 207 7.13 -5.25 15.92
CA ARG A 207 7.43 -5.11 17.34
C ARG A 207 7.69 -3.65 17.66
N ASN A 208 6.97 -3.13 18.65
CA ASN A 208 7.28 -1.85 19.25
C ASN A 208 8.37 -2.08 20.32
N LEU A 209 9.55 -1.50 20.12
CA LEU A 209 10.71 -1.64 21.00
C LEU A 209 10.57 -0.81 22.27
N ALA A 210 9.94 0.38 22.20
CA ALA A 210 9.79 1.28 23.33
C ALA A 210 8.96 0.67 24.46
N TYR A 211 7.91 -0.09 24.13
CA TYR A 211 7.01 -0.73 25.12
C TYR A 211 7.11 -2.25 25.13
N ASN A 212 7.99 -2.82 24.30
CA ASN A 212 8.14 -4.25 24.10
C ASN A 212 6.81 -4.97 23.82
N THR A 213 6.02 -4.44 22.88
CA THR A 213 4.71 -4.97 22.49
C THR A 213 4.71 -5.49 21.06
N LEU A 214 3.77 -6.40 20.78
CA LEU A 214 3.47 -6.88 19.43
C LEU A 214 2.07 -6.41 19.07
N PRO A 215 1.91 -5.29 18.35
CA PRO A 215 0.61 -4.78 17.95
C PRO A 215 -0.20 -5.80 17.13
N VAL A 216 -1.52 -5.68 17.18
CA VAL A 216 -2.44 -6.48 16.35
C VAL A 216 -2.67 -5.77 15.01
N LEU A 217 -2.72 -4.45 15.03
CA LEU A 217 -3.03 -3.61 13.89
C LEU A 217 -1.97 -2.52 13.74
N ILE A 218 -1.52 -2.27 12.52
CA ILE A 218 -0.53 -1.25 12.19
C ILE A 218 -1.18 -0.24 11.26
N HIS A 219 -1.10 1.04 11.62
CA HIS A 219 -1.74 2.15 10.92
C HIS A 219 -0.67 3.15 10.47
N GLY A 220 -0.52 3.28 9.15
CA GLY A 220 0.42 4.19 8.48
C GLY A 220 -0.07 5.63 8.42
N ASN A 221 -0.54 6.16 9.55
CA ASN A 221 -1.20 7.46 9.60
C ASN A 221 -0.30 8.61 9.13
N LYS A 222 -0.93 9.67 8.60
CA LYS A 222 -0.26 10.89 8.10
C LYS A 222 0.86 10.55 7.09
N ALA A 223 2.06 11.09 7.25
CA ALA A 223 3.17 10.95 6.31
C ALA A 223 3.94 9.62 6.40
N THR A 224 3.34 8.53 6.91
CA THR A 224 4.04 7.24 7.13
C THR A 224 3.56 6.11 6.21
N LYS A 225 2.85 6.46 5.12
CA LYS A 225 2.34 5.50 4.12
C LYS A 225 3.46 4.66 3.50
N LEU A 226 4.62 5.26 3.21
CA LEU A 226 5.77 4.54 2.64
C LEU A 226 6.37 3.55 3.64
N GLN A 227 6.46 3.91 4.92
CA GLN A 227 6.87 2.97 5.98
C GLN A 227 5.89 1.80 6.09
N LEU A 228 4.59 2.06 5.98
CA LEU A 228 3.60 0.98 5.95
C LEU A 228 3.74 0.11 4.70
N ASN A 229 4.06 0.68 3.54
CA ASN A 229 4.33 -0.09 2.32
C ASN A 229 5.50 -1.06 2.56
N TYR A 230 6.60 -0.60 3.17
CA TYR A 230 7.72 -1.46 3.57
C TYR A 230 7.26 -2.58 4.51
N LEU A 231 6.55 -2.26 5.60
CA LEU A 231 6.08 -3.29 6.55
C LEU A 231 5.11 -4.29 5.89
N GLY A 232 4.25 -3.81 4.98
CA GLY A 232 3.25 -4.60 4.26
C GLY A 232 3.84 -5.59 3.25
N ASN A 233 5.08 -5.39 2.81
CA ASN A 233 5.80 -6.38 1.99
C ASN A 233 6.10 -7.68 2.77
N TYR A 234 6.02 -7.64 4.10
CA TYR A 234 6.33 -8.78 4.98
C TYR A 234 5.11 -9.22 5.78
N ILE A 235 4.43 -8.27 6.43
CA ILE A 235 3.38 -8.55 7.41
C ILE A 235 2.03 -8.83 6.71
N PRO A 236 1.24 -9.83 7.16
CA PRO A 236 1.61 -10.84 8.17
C PRO A 236 2.36 -12.03 7.59
N ARG A 237 2.17 -12.35 6.31
CA ARG A 237 2.76 -13.51 5.64
C ARG A 237 3.15 -13.23 4.18
N SER A 238 3.19 -11.95 3.79
CA SER A 238 3.42 -11.54 2.40
C SER A 238 4.76 -12.06 1.88
N TRP A 239 5.79 -12.02 2.74
CA TRP A 239 7.09 -12.62 2.49
C TRP A 239 7.64 -13.22 3.80
N THR A 240 8.11 -14.46 3.76
CA THR A 240 8.78 -15.14 4.88
C THR A 240 10.02 -15.89 4.41
N PHE A 241 10.93 -16.25 5.33
CA PHE A 241 12.11 -17.05 4.97
C PHE A 241 11.73 -18.47 4.54
N GLU A 242 10.60 -18.99 5.03
CA GLU A 242 10.15 -20.35 4.77
C GLU A 242 9.39 -20.48 3.44
N THR A 243 8.63 -19.46 3.06
CA THR A 243 7.72 -19.52 1.89
C THR A 243 8.09 -18.58 0.75
N GLY A 244 9.03 -17.66 0.96
CA GLY A 244 9.23 -16.54 0.04
C GLY A 244 7.98 -15.66 -0.07
N CYS A 245 7.85 -14.94 -1.19
CA CYS A 245 6.69 -14.11 -1.48
C CYS A 245 5.43 -14.95 -1.75
N THR A 246 4.40 -14.84 -0.93
CA THR A 246 3.13 -15.58 -1.13
C THR A 246 2.10 -14.81 -1.95
N VAL A 247 2.35 -13.52 -2.21
CA VAL A 247 1.41 -12.61 -2.87
C VAL A 247 1.83 -12.23 -4.30
N CYS A 248 3.03 -12.66 -4.72
CA CYS A 248 3.59 -12.32 -6.02
C CYS A 248 2.79 -13.00 -7.15
N ASP A 249 2.32 -14.22 -6.92
CA ASP A 249 1.52 -14.99 -7.88
C ASP A 249 0.00 -14.76 -7.74
N GLU A 250 -0.43 -13.76 -6.95
CA GLU A 250 -1.84 -13.41 -6.81
C GLU A 250 -2.35 -12.62 -8.03
N GLY A 251 -3.45 -13.10 -8.60
CA GLY A 251 -4.17 -12.37 -9.66
C GLY A 251 -3.44 -12.34 -11.00
N LEU A 252 -2.57 -13.32 -11.28
CA LEU A 252 -1.81 -13.38 -12.53
C LEU A 252 -2.74 -13.36 -13.76
N ARG A 253 -2.35 -12.57 -14.77
CA ARG A 253 -2.99 -12.54 -16.08
C ARG A 253 -2.25 -13.49 -17.01
N SER A 254 -2.71 -14.74 -17.11
CA SER A 254 -2.04 -15.72 -17.98
C SER A 254 -2.07 -15.28 -19.44
N LEU A 255 -0.91 -15.22 -20.08
CA LEU A 255 -0.79 -15.14 -21.54
C LEU A 255 -0.62 -16.53 -22.17
N GLN A 256 -0.53 -17.59 -21.34
CA GLN A 256 -0.41 -18.96 -21.79
C GLN A 256 -1.73 -19.41 -22.45
N GLY A 257 -1.62 -20.02 -23.63
CA GLY A 257 -2.77 -20.53 -24.38
C GLY A 257 -3.36 -19.55 -25.40
N ILE A 258 -2.88 -18.30 -25.46
CA ILE A 258 -3.20 -17.41 -26.59
C ILE A 258 -2.51 -17.96 -27.85
N LYS A 259 -3.31 -18.60 -28.73
CA LYS A 259 -2.82 -19.20 -29.99
C LYS A 259 -2.75 -18.20 -31.15
N ASN A 260 -3.70 -17.27 -31.20
CA ASN A 260 -3.71 -16.20 -32.21
C ASN A 260 -3.03 -14.97 -31.63
N GLU A 261 -1.96 -14.51 -32.29
CA GLU A 261 -1.17 -13.35 -31.88
C GLU A 261 -2.00 -12.07 -31.78
N GLU A 262 -3.11 -11.94 -32.51
CA GLU A 262 -3.99 -10.77 -32.49
C GLU A 262 -4.62 -10.52 -31.11
N TYR A 263 -4.77 -11.57 -30.28
CA TYR A 263 -5.33 -11.46 -28.94
C TYR A 263 -4.30 -11.11 -27.86
N PHE A 264 -3.02 -10.99 -28.20
CA PHE A 264 -2.05 -10.45 -27.25
C PHE A 264 -2.34 -8.96 -26.99
N PRO A 265 -2.15 -8.47 -25.76
CA PRO A 265 -2.27 -7.04 -25.47
C PRO A 265 -1.39 -6.19 -26.39
N LEU A 266 -1.91 -5.07 -26.89
CA LEU A 266 -1.07 -4.10 -27.61
C LEU A 266 -0.17 -3.39 -26.59
N VAL A 267 1.12 -3.34 -26.88
CA VAL A 267 2.12 -2.69 -26.03
C VAL A 267 2.79 -1.56 -26.80
N VAL A 268 2.89 -0.38 -26.19
CA VAL A 268 3.82 0.66 -26.65
C VAL A 268 5.12 0.53 -25.86
N ILE A 269 6.23 0.32 -26.55
CA ILE A 269 7.58 0.35 -25.95
C ILE A 269 8.20 1.72 -26.20
N GLY A 270 8.42 2.48 -25.15
CA GLY A 270 9.15 3.76 -25.19
C GLY A 270 10.64 3.54 -24.93
N VAL A 271 11.47 3.84 -25.92
CA VAL A 271 12.94 3.75 -25.88
C VAL A 271 13.54 5.15 -25.76
N PHE A 272 14.38 5.36 -24.75
CA PHE A 272 14.97 6.68 -24.44
C PHE A 272 16.50 6.64 -24.53
N ILE A 273 17.06 7.48 -25.39
CA ILE A 273 18.51 7.72 -25.56
C ILE A 273 18.80 9.17 -25.14
N GLU A 274 19.04 9.37 -23.84
CA GLU A 274 19.15 10.70 -23.23
C GLU A 274 20.60 11.18 -23.07
N GLN A 275 21.57 10.27 -23.25
CA GLN A 275 23.00 10.54 -23.09
C GLN A 275 23.84 9.56 -23.93
N PRO A 276 25.12 9.87 -24.23
CA PRO A 276 26.00 8.96 -24.94
C PRO A 276 26.12 7.61 -24.22
N THR A 277 25.70 6.54 -24.88
CA THR A 277 25.61 5.21 -24.28
C THR A 277 26.35 4.18 -25.13
N PRO A 278 27.21 3.32 -24.56
CA PRO A 278 27.88 2.28 -25.32
C PRO A 278 26.91 1.16 -25.73
N PHE A 279 27.24 0.43 -26.81
CA PHE A 279 26.54 -0.78 -27.25
C PHE A 279 25.05 -0.61 -27.64
N VAL A 280 24.65 0.55 -28.19
CA VAL A 280 23.27 0.81 -28.64
C VAL A 280 22.79 -0.19 -29.70
N SER A 281 23.64 -0.64 -30.62
CA SER A 281 23.26 -1.70 -31.58
C SER A 281 22.88 -3.00 -30.88
N GLU A 282 23.58 -3.36 -29.80
CA GLU A 282 23.26 -4.55 -29.01
C GLU A 282 21.97 -4.38 -28.20
N PHE A 283 21.67 -3.15 -27.76
CA PHE A 283 20.36 -2.83 -27.17
C PHE A 283 19.23 -3.13 -28.17
N PHE A 284 19.34 -2.62 -29.40
CA PHE A 284 18.31 -2.85 -30.42
C PHE A 284 18.18 -4.32 -30.83
N LYS A 285 19.29 -5.09 -30.87
CA LYS A 285 19.23 -6.55 -31.05
C LYS A 285 18.44 -7.23 -29.93
N ARG A 286 18.67 -6.85 -28.67
CA ARG A 286 17.92 -7.40 -27.52
C ARG A 286 16.44 -7.01 -27.56
N LEU A 287 16.13 -5.77 -27.92
CA LEU A 287 14.76 -5.31 -28.14
C LEU A 287 14.08 -6.16 -29.24
N ASN A 288 14.80 -6.42 -30.33
CA ASN A 288 14.29 -7.26 -31.40
C ASN A 288 14.08 -8.73 -30.98
N ASN A 289 14.90 -9.23 -30.06
CA ASN A 289 14.79 -10.60 -29.55
C ASN A 289 13.75 -10.79 -28.43
N LEU A 290 13.03 -9.74 -28.00
CA LEU A 290 11.93 -9.91 -27.04
C LEU A 290 10.89 -10.89 -27.60
N GLN A 291 10.57 -11.92 -26.80
CA GLN A 291 9.57 -12.92 -27.13
C GLN A 291 8.18 -12.31 -26.92
N TYR A 292 7.73 -11.49 -27.85
CA TYR A 292 6.38 -10.92 -27.87
C TYR A 292 5.99 -10.62 -29.32
N PRO A 293 4.74 -10.86 -29.77
CA PRO A 293 4.37 -10.68 -31.16
C PRO A 293 4.67 -9.25 -31.65
N LYS A 294 5.54 -9.10 -32.65
CA LYS A 294 5.99 -7.78 -33.15
C LYS A 294 4.83 -6.94 -33.65
N LYS A 295 3.83 -7.57 -34.26
CA LYS A 295 2.58 -6.92 -34.70
C LYS A 295 1.66 -6.46 -33.58
N ARG A 296 1.98 -6.77 -32.32
CA ARG A 296 1.35 -6.26 -31.10
C ARG A 296 2.26 -5.33 -30.30
N ILE A 297 3.33 -4.84 -30.93
CA ILE A 297 4.25 -3.85 -30.36
C ILE A 297 4.29 -2.62 -31.26
N GLN A 298 4.04 -1.47 -30.66
CA GLN A 298 4.40 -0.18 -31.23
C GLN A 298 5.67 0.32 -30.54
N VAL A 299 6.63 0.85 -31.29
CA VAL A 299 7.90 1.35 -30.75
C VAL A 299 7.93 2.87 -30.88
N TYR A 300 8.16 3.54 -29.77
CA TYR A 300 8.46 4.96 -29.72
C TYR A 300 9.93 5.13 -29.35
N ILE A 301 10.71 5.84 -30.16
CA ILE A 301 12.14 6.07 -29.91
C ILE A 301 12.37 7.58 -29.80
N ALA A 302 12.86 8.04 -28.66
CA ALA A 302 13.35 9.40 -28.48
C ALA A 302 14.87 9.38 -28.35
N ASN A 303 15.55 10.08 -29.26
CA ASN A 303 16.99 10.21 -29.27
C ASN A 303 17.42 11.67 -29.11
N HIS A 304 18.17 11.96 -28.06
CA HIS A 304 18.78 13.27 -27.82
C HIS A 304 20.24 13.35 -28.29
N GLU A 305 20.78 12.26 -28.84
CA GLU A 305 22.19 12.12 -29.14
C GLU A 305 22.48 11.95 -30.65
N ASN A 306 23.05 12.99 -31.27
CA ASN A 306 23.39 13.01 -32.71
C ASN A 306 24.19 11.79 -33.15
N HIS A 307 25.19 11.38 -32.37
CA HIS A 307 26.05 10.25 -32.71
C HIS A 307 25.33 8.88 -32.67
N HIS A 308 24.12 8.82 -32.08
CA HIS A 308 23.28 7.63 -32.03
C HIS A 308 22.27 7.52 -33.17
N GLU A 309 22.06 8.58 -33.98
CA GLU A 309 21.12 8.57 -35.11
C GLU A 309 21.35 7.40 -36.06
N LYS A 310 22.61 7.13 -36.41
CA LYS A 310 22.99 6.00 -37.28
C LYS A 310 22.53 4.64 -36.75
N HIS A 311 22.52 4.44 -35.43
CA HIS A 311 22.09 3.17 -34.82
C HIS A 311 20.57 3.05 -34.85
N VAL A 312 19.86 4.16 -34.61
CA VAL A 312 18.39 4.19 -34.69
C VAL A 312 17.94 3.99 -36.14
N ALA A 313 18.55 4.69 -37.09
CA ALA A 313 18.24 4.55 -38.52
C ALA A 313 18.46 3.11 -39.01
N ALA A 314 19.54 2.45 -38.59
CA ALA A 314 19.78 1.04 -38.89
C ALA A 314 18.66 0.13 -38.34
N PHE A 315 18.29 0.29 -37.05
CA PHE A 315 17.21 -0.51 -36.45
C PHE A 315 15.86 -0.28 -37.15
N VAL A 316 15.49 0.97 -37.41
CA VAL A 316 14.23 1.32 -38.08
C VAL A 316 14.22 0.80 -39.51
N GLY A 317 15.33 0.89 -40.24
CA GLY A 317 15.46 0.37 -41.60
C GLY A 317 15.39 -1.15 -41.68
N ASP A 318 16.11 -1.85 -40.78
CA ASP A 318 16.24 -3.31 -40.81
C ASP A 318 15.00 -4.01 -40.25
N HIS A 319 14.40 -3.48 -39.19
CA HIS A 319 13.36 -4.17 -38.41
C HIS A 319 12.05 -3.39 -38.28
N GLY A 320 11.99 -2.12 -38.68
CA GLY A 320 10.81 -1.27 -38.42
C GLY A 320 9.50 -1.84 -39.00
N ALA A 321 9.57 -2.50 -40.15
CA ALA A 321 8.41 -3.13 -40.80
C ALA A 321 7.88 -4.39 -40.08
N GLU A 322 8.65 -4.98 -39.17
CA GLU A 322 8.22 -6.13 -38.36
C GLU A 322 7.21 -5.72 -37.29
N TYR A 323 7.36 -4.50 -36.75
CA TYR A 323 6.52 -3.95 -35.69
C TYR A 323 5.13 -3.52 -36.19
N ASN A 324 4.21 -3.24 -35.27
CA ASN A 324 2.90 -2.66 -35.59
C ASN A 324 3.06 -1.22 -36.11
N ALA A 325 3.87 -0.42 -35.41
CA ALA A 325 4.24 0.93 -35.80
C ALA A 325 5.58 1.30 -35.14
N VAL A 326 6.34 2.18 -35.79
CA VAL A 326 7.54 2.78 -35.21
C VAL A 326 7.46 4.30 -35.38
N LYS A 327 7.58 5.03 -34.27
CA LYS A 327 7.70 6.49 -34.24
C LYS A 327 9.06 6.85 -33.68
N PHE A 328 9.79 7.69 -34.39
CA PHE A 328 11.11 8.16 -34.00
C PHE A 328 11.11 9.69 -33.89
N ILE A 329 11.70 10.21 -32.81
CA ILE A 329 12.02 11.62 -32.63
C ILE A 329 13.54 11.74 -32.55
N GLY A 330 14.12 12.45 -33.51
CA GLY A 330 15.55 12.71 -33.57
C GLY A 330 15.99 13.89 -32.70
N PRO A 331 17.30 14.09 -32.51
CA PRO A 331 17.86 15.14 -31.66
C PRO A 331 17.43 16.56 -32.04
N GLU A 332 17.20 16.83 -33.33
CA GLU A 332 16.76 18.15 -33.81
C GLU A 332 15.31 18.48 -33.42
N GLU A 333 14.47 17.46 -33.25
CA GLU A 333 13.07 17.56 -32.83
C GLU A 333 12.88 17.26 -31.33
N ALA A 334 13.97 16.87 -30.66
CA ALA A 334 13.92 16.40 -29.30
C ALA A 334 13.57 17.54 -28.35
N THR A 335 12.40 17.46 -27.74
CA THR A 335 11.95 18.32 -26.65
C THR A 335 12.72 18.01 -25.37
N SER A 336 12.34 18.60 -24.23
CA SER A 336 12.96 18.25 -22.95
C SER A 336 12.86 16.73 -22.69
N LEU A 337 13.77 16.18 -21.88
CA LEU A 337 13.74 14.75 -21.51
C LEU A 337 12.38 14.33 -20.92
N ALA A 338 11.77 15.22 -20.11
CA ALA A 338 10.45 15.00 -19.54
C ALA A 338 9.36 14.95 -20.62
N ASP A 339 9.38 15.89 -21.58
CA ASP A 339 8.41 15.92 -22.68
C ASP A 339 8.55 14.70 -23.58
N ALA A 340 9.77 14.26 -23.87
CA ALA A 340 10.01 13.06 -24.65
C ALA A 340 9.38 11.82 -23.99
N ARG A 341 9.48 11.68 -22.66
CA ARG A 341 8.83 10.60 -21.90
C ARG A 341 7.31 10.73 -21.87
N ASN A 342 6.80 11.94 -21.65
CA ASN A 342 5.36 12.22 -21.70
C ASN A 342 4.76 11.88 -23.06
N ASN A 343 5.43 12.23 -24.16
CA ASN A 343 5.00 11.90 -25.52
C ASN A 343 4.92 10.38 -25.76
N GLY A 344 5.86 9.61 -25.21
CA GLY A 344 5.83 8.14 -25.28
C GLY A 344 4.64 7.55 -24.51
N ILE A 345 4.37 8.07 -23.31
CA ILE A 345 3.19 7.68 -22.51
C ILE A 345 1.90 8.06 -23.24
N ASP A 346 1.85 9.27 -23.82
CA ASP A 346 0.68 9.79 -24.53
C ASP A 346 0.35 8.99 -25.78
N MET A 347 1.35 8.46 -26.47
CA MET A 347 1.14 7.54 -27.58
C MET A 347 0.33 6.30 -27.15
N CYS A 348 0.54 5.79 -25.94
CA CYS A 348 -0.29 4.72 -25.40
C CYS A 348 -1.64 5.24 -24.90
N ARG A 349 -1.64 6.31 -24.10
CA ARG A 349 -2.85 6.87 -23.46
C ARG A 349 -3.91 7.33 -24.47
N GLN A 350 -3.51 7.82 -25.63
CA GLN A 350 -4.40 8.28 -26.70
C GLN A 350 -4.86 7.14 -27.63
N ASN A 351 -4.25 5.96 -27.52
CA ASN A 351 -4.60 4.78 -28.30
C ASN A 351 -5.49 3.85 -27.46
N LEU A 352 -6.77 3.77 -27.79
CA LEU A 352 -7.75 2.93 -27.09
C LEU A 352 -7.43 1.43 -27.14
N GLU A 353 -6.60 0.98 -28.08
CA GLU A 353 -6.15 -0.41 -28.15
C GLU A 353 -4.92 -0.68 -27.28
N CYS A 354 -4.18 0.36 -26.86
CA CYS A 354 -2.98 0.19 -26.04
C CYS A 354 -3.35 -0.23 -24.61
N GLU A 355 -2.93 -1.43 -24.22
CA GLU A 355 -3.18 -1.94 -22.86
C GLU A 355 -1.99 -1.68 -21.93
N TYR A 356 -0.76 -1.68 -22.44
CA TYR A 356 0.45 -1.52 -21.63
C TYR A 356 1.47 -0.57 -22.27
N TYR A 357 2.15 0.19 -21.41
CA TYR A 357 3.30 1.00 -21.77
C TYR A 357 4.56 0.45 -21.10
N PHE A 358 5.60 0.18 -21.88
CA PHE A 358 6.89 -0.32 -21.39
C PHE A 358 7.99 0.71 -21.67
N SER A 359 8.37 1.47 -20.63
CA SER A 359 9.45 2.45 -20.68
C SER A 359 10.80 1.80 -20.45
N ILE A 360 11.76 2.03 -21.33
CA ILE A 360 13.12 1.50 -21.22
C ILE A 360 14.18 2.49 -21.68
N ASP A 361 15.20 2.69 -20.85
CA ASP A 361 16.37 3.49 -21.20
C ASP A 361 17.39 2.63 -21.94
N VAL A 362 18.10 3.21 -22.90
CA VAL A 362 19.06 2.49 -23.77
C VAL A 362 20.21 1.81 -23.01
N GLN A 363 20.53 2.28 -21.80
CA GLN A 363 21.55 1.71 -20.92
C GLN A 363 21.12 0.38 -20.25
N VAL A 364 19.83 0.03 -20.31
CA VAL A 364 19.31 -1.19 -19.71
C VAL A 364 19.69 -2.41 -20.57
N VAL A 365 20.27 -3.42 -19.91
CA VAL A 365 20.61 -4.70 -20.54
C VAL A 365 19.60 -5.77 -20.13
N LEU A 366 18.60 -6.02 -20.98
CA LEU A 366 17.63 -7.08 -20.78
C LEU A 366 18.15 -8.43 -21.29
N ASN A 367 18.68 -9.26 -20.40
CA ASN A 367 19.15 -10.61 -20.75
C ASN A 367 17.99 -11.61 -20.90
N ASN A 368 16.85 -11.36 -20.25
CA ASN A 368 15.68 -12.22 -20.34
C ASN A 368 14.76 -11.77 -21.47
N SER A 369 14.70 -12.54 -22.56
CA SER A 369 13.83 -12.26 -23.71
C SER A 369 12.33 -12.36 -23.40
N THR A 370 11.92 -13.04 -22.32
CA THR A 370 10.50 -13.15 -21.93
C THR A 370 10.04 -12.04 -20.98
N VAL A 371 10.91 -11.10 -20.59
CA VAL A 371 10.64 -10.13 -19.53
C VAL A 371 9.34 -9.35 -19.72
N LEU A 372 9.03 -8.93 -20.96
CA LEU A 372 7.80 -8.20 -21.25
C LEU A 372 6.55 -9.04 -20.95
N ARG A 373 6.54 -10.33 -21.34
CA ARG A 373 5.45 -11.26 -21.00
C ARG A 373 5.35 -11.42 -19.49
N THR A 374 6.47 -11.70 -18.83
CA THR A 374 6.50 -11.90 -17.38
C THR A 374 5.93 -10.69 -16.64
N LEU A 375 6.29 -9.46 -17.01
CA LEU A 375 5.75 -8.25 -16.37
C LEU A 375 4.25 -8.06 -16.61
N ILE A 376 3.76 -8.34 -17.82
CA ILE A 376 2.32 -8.29 -18.13
C ILE A 376 1.55 -9.34 -17.33
N GLU A 377 2.09 -10.56 -17.23
CA GLU A 377 1.47 -11.67 -16.51
C GLU A 377 1.32 -11.39 -15.00
N GLN A 378 2.16 -10.53 -14.42
CA GLN A 378 2.06 -10.12 -13.01
C GLN A 378 0.81 -9.27 -12.70
N ASN A 379 0.15 -8.74 -13.73
CA ASN A 379 -1.12 -8.03 -13.62
C ASN A 379 -1.12 -6.91 -12.56
N LYS A 380 -0.07 -6.09 -12.57
CA LYS A 380 0.07 -4.92 -11.68
C LYS A 380 -0.09 -3.63 -12.49
N SER A 381 -0.63 -2.59 -11.86
CA SER A 381 -0.78 -1.26 -12.48
C SER A 381 0.58 -0.66 -12.87
N ILE A 382 1.60 -0.85 -12.04
CA ILE A 382 2.99 -0.45 -12.29
C ILE A 382 3.90 -1.54 -11.74
N ILE A 383 4.82 -2.04 -12.58
CA ILE A 383 5.84 -3.02 -12.19
C ILE A 383 7.11 -2.80 -13.00
N GLY A 384 8.26 -3.00 -12.38
CA GLY A 384 9.56 -2.96 -13.04
C GLY A 384 10.41 -4.15 -12.63
N PRO A 385 11.23 -4.70 -13.54
CA PRO A 385 12.19 -5.74 -13.17
C PRO A 385 13.34 -5.10 -12.37
N VAL A 386 13.85 -5.81 -11.36
CA VAL A 386 15.04 -5.36 -10.62
C VAL A 386 16.27 -5.51 -11.52
N ILE A 387 16.92 -4.39 -11.83
CA ILE A 387 18.12 -4.29 -12.65
C ILE A 387 19.24 -3.69 -11.80
N GLY A 388 20.24 -4.50 -11.50
CA GLY A 388 21.45 -4.07 -10.79
C GLY A 388 22.59 -3.74 -11.76
N ARG A 389 23.42 -2.76 -11.40
CA ARG A 389 24.71 -2.53 -12.05
C ARG A 389 25.70 -3.59 -11.58
N VAL A 390 26.30 -4.30 -12.54
CA VAL A 390 27.27 -5.37 -12.33
C VAL A 390 28.34 -4.95 -11.31
N ASP A 391 28.66 -5.87 -10.38
CA ASP A 391 29.65 -5.71 -9.31
C ASP A 391 29.43 -4.52 -8.36
N THR A 392 28.21 -3.98 -8.28
CA THR A 392 27.84 -2.91 -7.35
C THR A 392 26.48 -3.16 -6.69
N LEU A 393 26.13 -2.33 -5.70
CA LEU A 393 24.79 -2.30 -5.11
C LEU A 393 23.83 -1.31 -5.80
N TRP A 394 24.27 -0.59 -6.84
CA TRP A 394 23.39 0.35 -7.55
C TRP A 394 22.36 -0.41 -8.37
N SER A 395 21.09 -0.02 -8.24
CA SER A 395 19.98 -0.63 -8.98
C SER A 395 18.98 0.43 -9.44
N ASN A 396 17.95 0.00 -10.17
CA ASN A 396 16.91 0.86 -10.74
C ASN A 396 15.73 1.15 -9.79
N PHE A 397 15.87 0.93 -8.48
CA PHE A 397 14.83 1.27 -7.49
C PHE A 397 15.43 1.83 -6.20
N TRP A 398 14.62 2.57 -5.45
CA TRP A 398 14.92 3.00 -4.08
C TRP A 398 13.97 2.31 -3.12
N GLY A 399 14.49 1.71 -2.06
CA GLY A 399 13.65 1.08 -1.04
C GLY A 399 13.09 2.06 0.00
N ALA A 400 13.67 3.26 0.11
CA ALA A 400 13.23 4.29 1.05
C ALA A 400 13.51 5.71 0.53
N LEU A 401 12.87 6.69 1.17
CA LEU A 401 13.11 8.12 0.97
C LEU A 401 13.57 8.75 2.28
N ASN A 402 14.42 9.78 2.20
CA ASN A 402 14.72 10.65 3.33
C ASN A 402 13.60 11.69 3.54
N SER A 403 13.74 12.56 4.54
CA SER A 403 12.75 13.59 4.86
C SER A 403 12.49 14.60 3.74
N ASP A 404 13.45 14.77 2.84
CA ASP A 404 13.39 15.72 1.72
C ASP A 404 12.85 15.08 0.43
N GLY A 405 12.46 13.79 0.49
CA GLY A 405 11.97 13.03 -0.66
C GLY A 405 13.05 12.50 -1.60
N TYR A 406 14.32 12.55 -1.19
CA TYR A 406 15.46 12.01 -1.94
C TYR A 406 15.80 10.58 -1.50
N TYR A 407 16.73 9.96 -2.21
CA TYR A 407 17.23 8.62 -1.94
C TYR A 407 17.59 8.40 -0.46
N ALA A 408 17.05 7.32 0.10
CA ALA A 408 17.56 6.69 1.30
C ALA A 408 17.66 5.17 1.05
N ARG A 409 18.61 4.52 1.71
CA ARG A 409 18.72 3.06 1.69
C ARG A 409 17.72 2.47 2.69
N SER A 410 16.83 1.59 2.25
CA SER A 410 15.98 0.81 3.16
C SER A 410 16.77 -0.29 3.86
N GLU A 411 16.26 -0.77 4.99
CA GLU A 411 16.88 -1.84 5.78
C GLU A 411 17.09 -3.13 4.97
N ASP A 412 16.19 -3.43 4.03
CA ASP A 412 16.18 -4.63 3.20
C ASP A 412 16.76 -4.47 1.79
N TYR A 413 17.26 -3.27 1.45
CA TYR A 413 17.71 -2.96 0.09
C TYR A 413 18.80 -3.92 -0.41
N ILE A 414 19.80 -4.20 0.43
CA ILE A 414 20.92 -5.08 0.08
C ILE A 414 20.41 -6.50 -0.16
N ASP A 415 19.53 -6.98 0.71
CA ASP A 415 18.97 -8.33 0.60
C ASP A 415 18.14 -8.49 -0.69
N ILE A 416 17.40 -7.46 -1.11
CA ILE A 416 16.65 -7.46 -2.39
C ILE A 416 17.62 -7.46 -3.58
N VAL A 417 18.62 -6.57 -3.59
CA VAL A 417 19.61 -6.47 -4.70
C VAL A 417 20.40 -7.78 -4.86
N LEU A 418 20.74 -8.43 -3.74
CA LEU A 418 21.42 -9.72 -3.72
C LEU A 418 20.48 -10.92 -3.89
N ARG A 419 19.18 -10.68 -4.13
CA ARG A 419 18.12 -11.69 -4.34
C ARG A 419 17.95 -12.67 -3.16
N GLN A 420 18.24 -12.21 -1.95
CA GLN A 420 18.02 -12.93 -0.70
C GLN A 420 16.60 -12.73 -0.16
N ARG A 421 15.92 -11.65 -0.59
CA ARG A 421 14.51 -11.36 -0.32
C ARG A 421 13.78 -11.00 -1.62
N MET A 422 13.32 -12.02 -2.33
CA MET A 422 12.54 -11.90 -3.57
C MET A 422 11.10 -12.37 -3.37
#